data_AF-A0A0M0F5Y2-F1
#
_entry.id   AF-A0A0M0F5Y2-F1
#
_cell.length_a   1.000
_cell.length_b   1.000
_cell.length_c   1.000
_cell.angle_alpha   90.00
_cell.angle_beta   90.00
_cell.angle_gamma   90.00
#
_symmetry.space_group_name_H-M   'P 1'
#
loop_
_entity.id
_entity.type
_entity.pdbx_description
1 polymer ?
#
loop_
_entity_poly.entity_id
_entity_poly.type
_entity_poly.pdbx_seq_one_letter_code
_entity_poly.pdbx_strand_id
1 'polypeptide(L)'
;MTNRTPAQPATGLPLTTTPRGTTERRMLGALTLAAGAALLLSACGSIGEAVAENRAGHTKTYEFATGKVGKADAVLPDWVPDSATDVREVVRTTGDERILTMTADLGALPASCTPVSARHPLEPRPERGELTAADYRTTATLEASWWDEGTEQSATAMCGTWWVGSRDGALFGFTPELKAVEIEDQPGPA
;
A
#
# COMPACT_ATOMS: atom_id res chain seq x y z
N MET A 1 29.09 -51.53 25.99
CA MET A 1 30.00 -51.94 27.08
C MET A 1 31.43 -51.86 26.57
N THR A 2 32.14 -50.79 26.91
CA THR A 2 33.59 -50.53 26.79
C THR A 2 33.75 -49.06 27.24
N ASN A 3 34.80 -48.58 27.91
CA ASN A 3 35.69 -49.14 28.91
C ASN A 3 36.28 -47.91 29.64
N ARG A 4 36.64 -48.08 30.92
CA ARG A 4 37.70 -47.36 31.69
C ARG A 4 37.46 -45.94 32.25
N THR A 5 37.11 -45.97 33.54
CA THR A 5 37.90 -45.57 34.73
C THR A 5 38.32 -44.10 34.97
N PRO A 6 38.20 -43.60 36.24
CA PRO A 6 38.20 -42.18 36.59
C PRO A 6 39.49 -41.71 37.29
N ALA A 7 39.64 -40.39 37.50
CA ALA A 7 40.39 -39.82 38.62
C ALA A 7 39.98 -38.36 38.92
N GLN A 8 39.80 -38.11 40.21
CA GLN A 8 39.40 -36.91 40.98
C GLN A 8 40.47 -35.78 41.04
N PRO A 9 40.40 -34.78 41.95
CA PRO A 9 39.40 -33.71 42.18
C PRO A 9 40.09 -32.32 42.44
N ALA A 10 39.32 -31.38 43.00
CA ALA A 10 39.69 -30.26 43.90
C ALA A 10 39.54 -28.83 43.31
N THR A 11 38.50 -28.09 43.68
CA THR A 11 38.39 -27.07 44.77
C THR A 11 39.39 -25.92 44.70
N GLY A 12 38.87 -24.67 44.75
CA GLY A 12 39.64 -23.53 45.25
C GLY A 12 39.22 -22.18 44.70
N LEU A 13 38.49 -21.42 45.53
CA LEU A 13 38.02 -20.03 45.34
C LEU A 13 39.16 -18.99 45.26
N PRO A 14 38.86 -17.74 44.85
CA PRO A 14 39.84 -16.74 44.43
C PRO A 14 40.41 -15.90 45.59
N LEU A 15 41.62 -15.36 45.41
CA LEU A 15 42.17 -14.31 46.26
C LEU A 15 42.85 -13.19 45.46
N THR A 16 42.51 -11.99 45.89
CA THR A 16 42.84 -10.64 45.45
C THR A 16 44.32 -10.31 45.61
N THR A 17 44.92 -9.62 44.63
CA THR A 17 46.12 -8.79 44.87
C THR A 17 46.11 -7.54 43.99
N THR A 18 46.08 -6.38 44.63
CA THR A 18 46.20 -5.03 44.05
C THR A 18 47.66 -4.67 43.79
N PRO A 19 47.97 -3.79 42.83
CA PRO A 19 49.09 -2.87 42.97
C PRO A 19 48.61 -1.41 43.09
N ARG A 20 49.23 -0.71 44.04
CA ARG A 20 49.06 0.70 44.37
C ARG A 20 50.16 1.48 43.66
N GLY A 21 49.79 2.33 42.70
CA GLY A 21 50.69 3.28 42.03
C GLY A 21 50.04 4.66 42.01
N THR A 22 50.57 5.57 42.81
CA THR A 22 50.09 6.93 43.06
C THR A 22 50.56 7.90 42.00
N THR A 23 49.66 8.69 41.40
CA THR A 23 49.91 10.11 41.08
C THR A 23 48.57 10.84 41.09
N GLU A 24 48.41 11.76 42.04
CA GLU A 24 47.29 12.69 42.11
C GLU A 24 47.31 13.67 40.92
N ARG A 25 46.18 13.80 40.22
CA ARG A 25 45.69 15.11 39.79
C ARG A 25 44.20 15.20 40.07
N ARG A 26 43.89 16.15 40.95
CA ARG A 26 42.54 16.62 41.28
C ARG A 26 41.85 17.15 40.02
N MET A 27 40.62 16.74 39.78
CA MET A 27 39.43 17.61 39.92
C MET A 27 38.17 16.83 39.52
N LEU A 28 37.13 17.04 40.33
CA LEU A 28 35.77 16.61 40.07
C LEU A 28 35.27 17.15 38.72
N GLY A 29 34.60 16.29 37.96
CA GLY A 29 33.69 16.67 36.88
C GLY A 29 32.53 15.69 36.90
N ALA A 30 31.41 16.14 37.48
CA ALA A 30 30.18 15.40 37.64
C ALA A 30 29.45 15.20 36.30
N LEU A 31 28.72 14.08 36.22
CA LEU A 31 27.45 13.87 35.50
C LEU A 31 27.25 14.59 34.15
N THR A 32 27.21 13.81 33.06
CA THR A 32 26.33 14.13 31.92
C THR A 32 25.68 12.86 31.38
N LEU A 33 24.40 12.72 31.74
CA LEU A 33 23.25 12.33 30.92
C LEU A 33 23.40 11.20 29.88
N ALA A 34 22.69 10.11 30.16
CA ALA A 34 22.23 9.15 29.17
C ALA A 34 21.36 9.83 28.09
N ALA A 35 21.54 9.40 26.84
CA ALA A 35 20.53 9.51 25.80
C ALA A 35 20.61 8.27 24.91
N GLY A 36 19.98 7.18 25.36
CA GLY A 36 19.61 6.08 24.48
C GLY A 36 18.43 6.55 23.64
N ALA A 37 18.64 6.80 22.35
CA ALA A 37 17.55 7.04 21.42
C ALA A 37 16.90 5.69 21.09
N ALA A 38 15.92 5.28 21.88
CA ALA A 38 14.93 4.30 21.43
C ALA A 38 14.03 5.02 20.42
N LEU A 39 14.23 4.75 19.13
CA LEU A 39 13.29 5.17 18.08
C LEU A 39 12.02 4.31 18.19
N LEU A 40 11.14 4.67 19.12
CA LEU A 40 9.76 4.23 19.10
C LEU A 40 9.06 4.99 17.97
N LEU A 41 9.08 4.41 16.77
CA LEU A 41 8.17 4.79 15.68
C LEU A 41 6.74 4.45 16.11
N SER A 42 6.15 5.38 16.86
CA SER A 42 4.70 5.46 17.02
C SER A 42 4.14 5.96 15.69
N ALA A 43 3.90 5.03 14.76
CA ALA A 43 3.14 5.29 13.55
C ALA A 43 1.65 5.46 13.94
N CYS A 44 1.33 6.61 14.52
CA CYS A 44 -0.02 7.15 14.63
C CYS A 44 0.01 8.50 13.92
N GLY A 45 -0.32 8.50 12.64
CA GLY A 45 -0.35 9.71 11.83
C GLY A 45 -0.11 9.38 10.36
N SER A 46 -1.15 9.64 9.57
CA SER A 46 -1.22 9.57 8.11
C SER A 46 0.13 9.76 7.40
N ILE A 47 0.53 8.74 6.62
CA ILE A 47 1.42 8.96 5.48
C ILE A 47 0.66 9.92 4.57
N GLY A 48 1.11 11.18 4.58
CA GLY A 48 0.46 12.28 3.89
C GLY A 48 0.53 12.12 2.39
N GLU A 49 -0.53 12.57 1.73
CA GLU A 49 -0.63 12.85 0.30
C GLU A 49 0.71 13.13 -0.37
N ALA A 50 1.26 12.10 -1.04
CA ALA A 50 2.10 12.33 -2.19
C ALA A 50 1.20 12.71 -3.37
N VAL A 51 0.54 13.87 -3.30
CA VAL A 51 -0.15 14.48 -4.45
C VAL A 51 0.94 14.99 -5.38
N ALA A 52 1.47 14.08 -6.19
CA ALA A 52 2.22 14.44 -7.39
C ALA A 52 1.20 14.94 -8.42
N GLU A 53 0.94 16.24 -8.43
CA GLU A 53 0.25 16.88 -9.55
C GLU A 53 1.25 16.94 -10.72
N ASN A 54 1.17 15.96 -11.60
CA ASN A 54 2.00 15.90 -12.80
C ASN A 54 1.53 16.97 -13.78
N ARG A 55 2.24 18.11 -13.81
CA ARG A 55 1.91 19.34 -14.57
C ARG A 55 1.83 19.18 -16.10
N ALA A 56 1.87 17.97 -16.63
CA ALA A 56 1.80 17.67 -18.06
C ALA A 56 0.74 16.64 -18.44
N GLY A 57 0.01 16.06 -17.48
CA GLY A 57 -1.02 15.06 -17.79
C GLY A 57 -2.21 15.32 -16.90
N HIS A 58 -3.41 15.26 -17.48
CA HIS A 58 -4.68 15.31 -16.76
C HIS A 58 -4.87 14.11 -15.81
N THR A 59 -3.91 13.84 -14.91
CA THR A 59 -3.88 12.70 -14.00
C THR A 59 -3.45 13.12 -12.60
N LYS A 60 -3.99 12.45 -11.59
CA LYS A 60 -3.62 12.62 -10.18
C LYS A 60 -3.43 11.26 -9.53
N THR A 61 -2.42 11.16 -8.69
CA THR A 61 -2.14 9.96 -7.88
C THR A 61 -2.49 10.22 -6.42
N TYR A 62 -3.09 9.22 -5.78
CA TYR A 62 -3.41 9.23 -4.36
C TYR A 62 -2.90 7.96 -3.68
N GLU A 63 -2.52 8.09 -2.42
CA GLU A 63 -2.15 6.96 -1.57
C GLU A 63 -2.80 7.14 -0.20
N PHE A 64 -3.36 6.06 0.34
CA PHE A 64 -4.01 6.05 1.64
C PHE A 64 -3.58 4.83 2.45
N ALA A 65 -3.34 5.05 3.73
CA ALA A 65 -3.06 3.95 4.66
C ALA A 65 -4.24 2.98 4.78
N THR A 66 -5.48 3.48 4.71
CA THR A 66 -6.69 2.64 4.73
C THR A 66 -7.78 3.15 3.80
N GLY A 67 -8.69 2.25 3.41
CA GLY A 67 -9.89 2.59 2.65
C GLY A 67 -10.78 3.60 3.38
N LYS A 68 -10.88 3.50 4.71
CA LYS A 68 -11.63 4.46 5.54
C LYS A 68 -11.10 5.89 5.41
N VAL A 69 -9.78 6.08 5.37
CA VAL A 69 -9.16 7.41 5.24
C VAL A 69 -9.49 8.00 3.87
N GLY A 70 -9.21 7.26 2.79
CA GLY A 70 -9.46 7.80 1.44
C GLY A 70 -10.95 8.03 1.12
N LYS A 71 -11.88 7.32 1.78
CA LYS A 71 -13.32 7.64 1.71
C LYS A 71 -13.70 8.89 2.51
N ALA A 72 -13.06 9.13 3.66
CA ALA A 72 -13.28 10.35 4.44
C ALA A 72 -12.83 11.60 3.66
N ASP A 73 -11.81 11.45 2.82
CA ASP A 73 -11.29 12.50 1.93
C ASP A 73 -12.10 12.62 0.61
N ALA A 74 -13.18 11.85 0.47
CA ALA A 74 -14.04 11.80 -0.71
C ALA A 74 -13.31 11.47 -2.03
N VAL A 75 -12.19 10.74 -1.95
CA VAL A 75 -11.43 10.26 -3.11
C VAL A 75 -11.90 8.86 -3.49
N LEU A 76 -11.84 7.92 -2.55
CA LEU A 76 -12.12 6.50 -2.83
C LEU A 76 -13.62 6.23 -3.03
N PRO A 77 -13.99 5.30 -3.93
CA PRO A 77 -15.38 4.93 -4.14
C PRO A 77 -15.94 4.12 -2.96
N ASP A 78 -17.26 4.15 -2.79
CA ASP A 78 -17.95 3.50 -1.67
C ASP A 78 -17.73 1.99 -1.56
N TRP A 79 -17.42 1.32 -2.68
CA TRP A 79 -17.18 -0.12 -2.69
C TRP A 79 -15.88 -0.53 -1.99
N VAL A 80 -14.93 0.40 -1.82
CA VAL A 80 -13.67 0.13 -1.12
C VAL A 80 -13.95 -0.23 0.33
N PRO A 81 -13.50 -1.41 0.82
CA PRO A 81 -13.66 -1.77 2.21
C PRO A 81 -12.94 -0.78 3.14
N ASP A 82 -13.57 -0.39 4.25
CA ASP A 82 -12.95 0.49 5.26
C ASP A 82 -11.60 -0.05 5.76
N SER A 83 -11.50 -1.37 5.86
CA SER A 83 -10.34 -2.12 6.35
C SER A 83 -9.28 -2.38 5.29
N ALA A 84 -9.49 -2.00 4.03
CA ALA A 84 -8.45 -2.10 3.00
C ALA A 84 -7.22 -1.32 3.44
N THR A 85 -6.02 -1.77 3.05
CA THR A 85 -4.73 -1.13 3.38
C THR A 85 -3.87 -0.97 2.14
N ASP A 86 -2.84 -0.12 2.20
CA ASP A 86 -1.95 0.22 1.06
C ASP A 86 -2.77 0.57 -0.20
N VAL A 87 -3.71 1.49 -0.04
CA VAL A 87 -4.62 1.88 -1.12
C VAL A 87 -3.93 2.89 -1.99
N ARG A 88 -3.84 2.64 -3.30
CA ARG A 88 -3.22 3.53 -4.28
C ARG A 88 -4.11 3.71 -5.48
N GLU A 89 -4.24 4.94 -5.94
CA GLU A 89 -5.13 5.29 -7.04
C GLU A 89 -4.44 6.23 -8.03
N VAL A 90 -4.68 6.02 -9.32
CA VAL A 90 -4.46 7.03 -10.37
C VAL A 90 -5.80 7.37 -10.99
N VAL A 91 -6.09 8.67 -11.13
CA VAL A 91 -7.34 9.21 -11.67
C VAL A 91 -7.05 10.11 -12.85
N ARG A 92 -7.81 10.00 -13.94
CA ARG A 92 -7.86 11.00 -15.00
C ARG A 92 -8.78 12.14 -14.59
N THR A 93 -8.24 13.34 -14.42
CA THR A 93 -8.97 14.52 -13.91
C THR A 93 -9.93 15.16 -14.92
N THR A 94 -9.79 14.85 -16.21
CA THR A 94 -10.65 15.36 -17.30
C THR A 94 -11.54 14.28 -17.91
N GLY A 95 -11.55 13.09 -17.34
CA GLY A 95 -12.27 11.93 -17.87
C GLY A 95 -12.82 11.05 -16.75
N ASP A 96 -13.24 9.86 -17.14
CA ASP A 96 -13.84 8.88 -16.24
C ASP A 96 -12.81 7.86 -15.73
N GLU A 97 -11.64 7.76 -16.37
CA GLU A 97 -10.69 6.67 -16.10
C GLU A 97 -10.05 6.75 -14.71
N ARG A 98 -10.02 5.61 -14.04
CA ARG A 98 -9.35 5.42 -12.75
C ARG A 98 -8.79 4.00 -12.68
N ILE A 99 -7.59 3.86 -12.15
CA ILE A 99 -6.99 2.58 -11.73
C ILE A 99 -6.72 2.63 -10.24
N LEU A 100 -7.02 1.54 -9.54
CA LEU A 100 -6.96 1.46 -8.08
C LEU A 100 -6.37 0.11 -7.66
N THR A 101 -5.51 0.08 -6.65
CA THR A 101 -5.06 -1.16 -5.98
C THR A 101 -5.13 -1.01 -4.46
N MET A 102 -5.27 -2.14 -3.77
CA MET A 102 -5.26 -2.22 -2.31
C MET A 102 -5.02 -3.65 -1.81
N THR A 103 -4.49 -3.78 -0.60
CA THR A 103 -4.53 -5.04 0.14
C THR A 103 -5.91 -5.22 0.77
N ALA A 104 -6.69 -6.16 0.24
CA ALA A 104 -8.00 -6.59 0.74
C ALA A 104 -8.40 -7.93 0.10
N ASP A 105 -9.39 -8.61 0.69
CA ASP A 105 -9.96 -9.83 0.13
C ASP A 105 -11.17 -9.53 -0.77
N LEU A 106 -11.34 -10.31 -1.84
CA LEU A 106 -12.53 -10.20 -2.72
C LEU A 106 -13.84 -10.45 -1.95
N GLY A 107 -13.78 -11.27 -0.90
CA GLY A 107 -14.90 -11.50 0.01
C GLY A 107 -15.30 -10.30 0.88
N ALA A 108 -14.46 -9.26 0.94
CA ALA A 108 -14.76 -8.01 1.64
C ALA A 108 -15.58 -7.02 0.79
N LEU A 109 -15.81 -7.33 -0.49
CA LEU A 109 -16.64 -6.49 -1.36
C LEU A 109 -18.09 -6.42 -0.86
N PRO A 110 -18.73 -5.24 -0.94
CA PRO A 110 -20.13 -5.10 -0.54
C PRO A 110 -21.06 -5.90 -1.46
N ALA A 111 -22.24 -6.24 -0.95
CA ALA A 111 -23.26 -6.99 -1.71
C ALA A 111 -23.79 -6.26 -2.96
N SER A 112 -23.53 -4.96 -3.10
CA SER A 112 -23.83 -4.19 -4.31
C SER A 112 -22.91 -4.53 -5.48
N CYS A 113 -21.76 -5.15 -5.23
CA CYS A 113 -20.88 -5.66 -6.27
C CYS A 113 -21.42 -6.96 -6.85
N THR A 114 -21.66 -6.98 -8.16
CA THR A 114 -22.24 -8.13 -8.86
C THR A 114 -21.15 -8.97 -9.53
N PRO A 115 -21.13 -10.30 -9.38
CA PRO A 115 -20.18 -11.15 -10.10
C PRO A 115 -20.34 -11.05 -11.62
N VAL A 116 -19.20 -11.04 -12.33
CA VAL A 116 -19.16 -11.15 -13.79
C VAL A 116 -19.62 -12.56 -14.19
N SER A 117 -20.52 -12.63 -15.17
CA SER A 117 -21.08 -13.89 -15.68
C SER A 117 -21.64 -13.70 -17.09
N ALA A 118 -22.07 -14.79 -17.74
CA ALA A 118 -22.74 -14.69 -19.05
C ALA A 118 -24.01 -13.81 -19.04
N ARG A 119 -24.68 -13.66 -17.89
CA ARG A 119 -25.85 -12.78 -17.73
C ARG A 119 -25.49 -11.34 -17.35
N HIS A 120 -24.28 -11.15 -16.81
CA HIS A 120 -23.75 -9.87 -16.35
C HIS A 120 -22.31 -9.77 -16.83
N PRO A 121 -22.09 -9.53 -18.14
CA PRO A 121 -20.75 -9.49 -18.69
C PRO A 121 -19.93 -8.34 -18.08
N LEU A 122 -18.62 -8.47 -18.20
CA LEU A 122 -17.70 -7.38 -17.92
C LEU A 122 -17.81 -6.35 -19.05
N GLU A 123 -18.53 -5.27 -18.81
CA GLU A 123 -18.75 -4.21 -19.79
C GLU A 123 -18.89 -2.84 -19.12
N PRO A 124 -18.60 -1.74 -19.83
CA PRO A 124 -18.80 -0.39 -19.30
C PRO A 124 -20.28 -0.15 -18.99
N ARG A 125 -20.55 0.49 -17.85
CA ARG A 125 -21.91 0.81 -17.39
C ARG A 125 -22.08 2.34 -17.32
N PRO A 126 -22.31 3.02 -18.46
CA PRO A 126 -22.47 4.48 -18.47
C PRO A 126 -23.62 4.93 -17.57
N GLU A 127 -23.37 5.96 -16.79
CA GLU A 127 -24.39 6.61 -15.95
C GLU A 127 -24.89 7.94 -16.56
N ARG A 128 -24.24 8.43 -17.63
CA ARG A 128 -24.51 9.74 -18.23
C ARG A 128 -25.21 9.64 -19.57
N GLY A 129 -26.37 10.28 -19.69
CA GLY A 129 -26.99 10.62 -20.97
C GLY A 129 -27.25 9.43 -21.90
N GLU A 130 -26.99 9.65 -23.19
CA GLU A 130 -27.19 8.68 -24.28
C GLU A 130 -25.96 7.77 -24.52
N LEU A 131 -24.97 7.80 -23.64
CA LEU A 131 -23.76 6.99 -23.78
C LEU A 131 -24.09 5.50 -23.65
N THR A 132 -23.38 4.70 -24.43
CA THR A 132 -23.47 3.25 -24.46
C THR A 132 -22.13 2.62 -24.11
N ALA A 133 -22.13 1.33 -23.78
CA ALA A 133 -20.89 0.58 -23.55
C ALA A 133 -19.90 0.68 -24.73
N ALA A 134 -20.40 0.85 -25.96
CA ALA A 134 -19.58 0.96 -27.16
C ALA A 134 -18.80 2.28 -27.24
N ASP A 135 -19.17 3.30 -26.47
CA ASP A 135 -18.51 4.61 -26.46
C ASP A 135 -17.24 4.62 -25.60
N TYR A 136 -16.97 3.54 -24.87
CA TYR A 136 -15.86 3.42 -23.92
C TYR A 136 -14.72 2.55 -24.46
N ARG A 137 -13.50 2.88 -24.07
CA ARG A 137 -12.31 2.05 -24.17
C ARG A 137 -12.35 1.02 -23.05
N THR A 138 -12.14 -0.24 -23.38
CA THR A 138 -12.16 -1.33 -22.39
C THR A 138 -10.78 -1.68 -21.86
N THR A 139 -9.73 -1.06 -22.37
CA THR A 139 -8.34 -1.25 -21.95
C THR A 139 -7.88 -0.03 -21.17
N ALA A 140 -7.15 -0.26 -20.09
CA ALA A 140 -6.56 0.82 -19.31
C ALA A 140 -5.57 1.62 -20.17
N THR A 141 -5.62 2.93 -20.04
CA THR A 141 -4.68 3.89 -20.62
C THR A 141 -3.90 4.66 -19.55
N LEU A 142 -4.32 4.56 -18.29
CA LEU A 142 -3.52 4.97 -17.15
C LEU A 142 -2.44 3.91 -16.84
N GLU A 143 -1.24 4.39 -16.54
CA GLU A 143 -0.04 3.67 -16.17
C GLU A 143 0.32 3.94 -14.71
N ALA A 144 0.85 2.90 -14.05
CA ALA A 144 1.49 2.99 -12.74
C ALA A 144 2.48 1.84 -12.59
N SER A 145 3.51 2.00 -11.75
CA SER A 145 4.51 0.94 -11.51
C SER A 145 3.92 -0.34 -10.89
N TRP A 146 2.70 -0.27 -10.37
CA TRP A 146 1.94 -1.37 -9.77
C TRP A 146 0.77 -1.86 -10.64
N TRP A 147 0.62 -1.33 -11.86
CA TRP A 147 -0.46 -1.70 -12.77
C TRP A 147 0.10 -2.34 -14.04
N ASP A 148 -0.09 -3.64 -14.17
CA ASP A 148 0.28 -4.36 -15.39
C ASP A 148 -0.75 -4.12 -16.50
N GLU A 149 -0.30 -4.04 -17.75
CA GLU A 149 -1.18 -3.96 -18.92
C GLU A 149 -2.18 -5.14 -18.93
N GLY A 150 -3.46 -4.83 -19.17
CA GLY A 150 -4.54 -5.82 -19.24
C GLY A 150 -5.06 -6.31 -17.89
N THR A 151 -4.60 -5.75 -16.76
CA THR A 151 -5.11 -6.09 -15.42
C THR A 151 -6.63 -6.02 -15.35
N GLU A 152 -7.23 -5.00 -15.95
CA GLU A 152 -8.68 -4.76 -15.96
C GLU A 152 -9.49 -5.91 -16.58
N GLN A 153 -8.91 -6.66 -17.53
CA GLN A 153 -9.59 -7.78 -18.19
C GLN A 153 -9.77 -9.00 -17.27
N SER A 154 -9.05 -9.04 -16.16
CA SER A 154 -9.16 -10.12 -15.16
C SER A 154 -10.21 -9.85 -14.08
N ALA A 155 -10.97 -8.75 -14.19
CA ALA A 155 -12.01 -8.40 -13.24
C ALA A 155 -13.10 -9.47 -13.17
N THR A 156 -13.52 -9.79 -11.94
CA THR A 156 -14.51 -10.85 -11.66
C THR A 156 -15.77 -10.29 -11.01
N ALA A 157 -15.80 -9.01 -10.66
CA ALA A 157 -16.94 -8.31 -10.09
C ALA A 157 -17.12 -6.93 -10.75
N MET A 158 -18.37 -6.47 -10.74
CA MET A 158 -18.77 -5.13 -11.16
C MET A 158 -19.35 -4.38 -9.96
N CYS A 159 -18.71 -3.28 -9.56
CA CYS A 159 -19.13 -2.42 -8.44
C CYS A 159 -19.55 -1.04 -8.98
N GLY A 160 -20.81 -0.91 -9.40
CA GLY A 160 -21.24 0.26 -10.17
C GLY A 160 -20.56 0.30 -11.54
N THR A 161 -19.85 1.39 -11.84
CA THR A 161 -19.01 1.54 -13.05
C THR A 161 -17.67 0.83 -12.96
N TRP A 162 -17.27 0.37 -11.77
CA TRP A 162 -15.96 -0.22 -11.51
C TRP A 162 -15.91 -1.70 -11.89
N TRP A 163 -14.82 -2.06 -12.56
CA TRP A 163 -14.40 -3.41 -12.84
C TRP A 163 -13.41 -3.82 -11.76
N VAL A 164 -13.80 -4.79 -10.92
CA VAL A 164 -13.07 -5.14 -9.71
C VAL A 164 -12.63 -6.60 -9.77
N GLY A 165 -11.40 -6.86 -9.39
CA GLY A 165 -10.85 -8.21 -9.32
C GLY A 165 -9.76 -8.30 -8.27
N SER A 166 -9.10 -9.46 -8.23
CA SER A 166 -7.98 -9.73 -7.34
C SER A 166 -6.81 -10.30 -8.12
N ARG A 167 -5.60 -9.84 -7.81
CA ARG A 167 -4.34 -10.34 -8.39
C ARG A 167 -3.25 -10.28 -7.31
N ASP A 168 -2.48 -11.35 -7.19
CA ASP A 168 -1.32 -11.42 -6.28
C ASP A 168 -1.61 -11.03 -4.82
N GLY A 169 -2.83 -11.33 -4.34
CA GLY A 169 -3.27 -11.01 -2.97
C GLY A 169 -3.74 -9.58 -2.75
N ALA A 170 -3.83 -8.76 -3.81
CA ALA A 170 -4.40 -7.43 -3.79
C ALA A 170 -5.72 -7.38 -4.56
N LEU A 171 -6.63 -6.50 -4.15
CA LEU A 171 -7.74 -6.08 -4.99
C LEU A 171 -7.28 -5.00 -5.95
N PHE A 172 -7.87 -4.99 -7.13
CA PHE A 172 -7.75 -3.89 -8.07
C PHE A 172 -9.13 -3.42 -8.51
N GLY A 173 -9.20 -2.16 -8.93
CA GLY A 173 -10.37 -1.55 -9.54
C GLY A 173 -9.98 -0.77 -10.79
N PHE A 174 -10.82 -0.84 -11.82
CA PHE A 174 -10.69 -0.07 -13.04
C PHE A 174 -12.02 0.59 -13.41
N THR A 175 -11.98 1.82 -13.94
CA THR A 175 -13.12 2.44 -14.62
C THR A 175 -12.75 2.77 -16.07
N PRO A 176 -13.56 2.33 -17.06
CA PRO A 176 -13.35 2.63 -18.46
C PRO A 176 -13.38 4.13 -18.81
N GLU A 177 -12.59 4.55 -19.80
CA GLU A 177 -12.61 5.91 -20.35
C GLU A 177 -13.45 6.01 -21.62
N LEU A 178 -14.07 7.16 -21.88
CA LEU A 178 -14.71 7.48 -23.15
C LEU A 178 -13.71 7.58 -24.29
N LYS A 179 -14.01 6.95 -25.43
CA LYS A 179 -13.22 7.05 -26.68
C LYS A 179 -13.03 8.49 -27.17
N ALA A 180 -13.94 9.40 -26.81
CA ALA A 180 -13.87 10.81 -27.17
C ALA A 180 -12.84 11.61 -26.35
N VAL A 181 -12.44 11.13 -25.17
CA VAL A 181 -11.37 11.75 -24.37
C VAL A 181 -10.04 11.42 -25.01
N GLU A 182 -9.23 12.45 -25.27
CA GLU A 182 -7.87 12.32 -25.76
C GLU A 182 -6.96 11.79 -24.66
N ILE A 183 -6.13 10.81 -24.99
CA ILE A 183 -5.17 10.23 -24.06
C ILE A 183 -3.84 10.93 -24.27
N GLU A 184 -3.48 11.77 -23.31
CA GLU A 184 -2.15 12.36 -23.23
C GLU A 184 -1.16 11.36 -22.65
N ASP A 185 0.08 11.40 -23.15
CA ASP A 185 1.18 10.61 -22.61
C ASP A 185 1.38 10.94 -21.13
N GLN A 186 1.41 9.91 -20.28
CA GLN A 186 1.79 10.11 -18.90
C GLN A 186 3.32 10.24 -18.81
N PRO A 187 3.84 11.16 -17.98
CA PRO A 187 5.24 11.08 -17.61
C PRO A 187 5.48 9.69 -17.00
N GLY A 188 6.53 9.01 -17.44
CA GLY A 188 6.78 7.62 -17.06
C GLY A 188 6.70 7.39 -15.55
N PRO A 189 6.28 6.18 -15.11
CA PRO A 189 6.02 5.90 -13.71
C PRO A 189 7.25 6.22 -12.85
N ALA A 190 7.04 7.02 -11.80
CA ALA A 190 8.05 7.35 -10.80
C ALA A 190 8.40 6.13 -9.94
#